data_AF-A0A3B5K6J0-F1
#
_entry.id   AF-A0A3B5K6J0-F1
#
_cell.length_a   1.000
_cell.length_b   1.000
_cell.length_c   1.000
_cell.angle_alpha   90.00
_cell.angle_beta   90.00
_cell.angle_gamma   90.00
#
_symmetry.space_group_name_H-M   'P 1'
#
loop_
_entity.id
_entity.type
_entity.pdbx_description
1 polymer ?
#
loop_
_entity_poly.entity_id
_entity_poly.type
_entity_poly.pdbx_seq_one_letter_code
_entity_poly.pdbx_strand_id
1 'polypeptide(L)'
;MNYSCLCNFNILLATDSRWHKQYPSNTSKVYSYFEYREKTNSSNSKKIKYYKTVFYGLQYILHKYFKGKVVTLEKIQEAKNIYREHFHDDVFNEKGWRYILDKYNGHLPIEIKAVPEGIIPRGNVLFTVESTDQKCNWLTNWVETLWVQIWYPITVTTNSREQKKILARYLLETSGSLEGLDFSSQETAGIGASAHLVNFKGTDTIADIGVIKKFYGTKDPVPSFSVPAAEHKITLLLYWCLFIGCPLNLE
;
A
#
# COMPACT_ATOMS: atom_id res chain seq x y z
N MET A 1 21.50 -3.53 -4.32
CA MET A 1 20.47 -3.67 -5.38
C MET A 1 19.84 -2.30 -5.64
N ASN A 2 19.77 -1.96 -6.92
CA ASN A 2 19.77 -0.61 -7.47
C ASN A 2 18.59 0.28 -7.09
N TYR A 3 18.89 1.55 -6.81
CA TYR A 3 17.94 2.65 -6.57
C TYR A 3 17.11 3.06 -7.81
N SER A 4 17.27 2.40 -8.97
CA SER A 4 16.78 2.90 -10.26
C SER A 4 15.27 2.93 -10.42
N CYS A 5 14.51 2.05 -9.76
CA CYS A 5 13.04 2.03 -9.90
C CYS A 5 12.33 3.17 -9.13
N LEU A 6 12.96 3.72 -8.09
CA LEU A 6 12.40 4.84 -7.31
C LEU A 6 12.66 6.21 -7.97
N CYS A 7 13.68 6.33 -8.81
CA CYS A 7 14.03 7.59 -9.47
C CYS A 7 12.96 8.08 -10.46
N ASN A 8 12.11 7.18 -10.98
CA ASN A 8 11.10 7.52 -11.99
C ASN A 8 9.71 7.86 -11.43
N PHE A 9 9.49 7.78 -10.11
CA PHE A 9 8.17 8.11 -9.57
C PHE A 9 7.95 9.62 -9.49
N ASN A 10 6.95 10.12 -10.20
CA ASN A 10 6.54 11.52 -10.15
C ASN A 10 5.24 11.68 -9.34
N ILE A 11 5.35 12.23 -8.13
CA ILE A 11 4.21 12.44 -7.22
C ILE A 11 3.18 13.43 -7.78
N LEU A 12 3.59 14.34 -8.67
CA LEU A 12 2.70 15.30 -9.31
C LEU A 12 1.72 14.62 -10.28
N LEU A 13 2.03 13.41 -10.75
CA LEU A 13 1.19 12.61 -11.64
C LEU A 13 0.39 11.53 -10.90
N ALA A 14 0.59 11.40 -9.59
CA ALA A 14 0.00 10.34 -8.77
C ALA A 14 -1.23 10.83 -8.00
N THR A 15 -2.13 11.50 -8.70
CA THR A 15 -3.40 12.00 -8.16
C THR A 15 -4.52 11.79 -9.18
N ASP A 16 -5.76 11.80 -8.73
CA ASP A 16 -6.90 11.89 -9.64
C ASP A 16 -6.85 13.27 -10.35
N SER A 17 -7.44 13.35 -11.55
CA SER A 17 -7.56 14.58 -12.35
C SER A 17 -8.42 15.66 -11.66
N ARG A 18 -7.94 16.22 -10.55
CA ARG A 18 -8.63 17.19 -9.68
C ARG A 18 -8.10 18.60 -9.89
N TRP A 19 -9.00 19.58 -9.73
CA TRP A 19 -8.69 21.00 -9.90
C TRP A 19 -8.48 21.69 -8.54
N HIS A 20 -7.35 22.38 -8.38
CA HIS A 20 -6.95 23.02 -7.12
C HIS A 20 -7.73 24.30 -6.76
N LYS A 21 -8.42 24.97 -7.69
CA LYS A 21 -9.15 26.22 -7.40
C LYS A 21 -10.62 26.02 -6.97
N GLN A 22 -11.01 24.82 -6.54
CA GLN A 22 -12.37 24.57 -6.02
C GLN A 22 -12.53 24.96 -4.55
N TYR A 23 -11.43 25.22 -3.84
CA TYR A 23 -11.51 25.65 -2.44
C TYR A 23 -12.09 27.06 -2.33
N PRO A 24 -12.90 27.35 -1.29
CA PRO A 24 -13.36 28.70 -0.99
C PRO A 24 -12.19 29.69 -0.91
N SER A 25 -12.42 30.93 -1.35
CA SER A 25 -11.44 32.00 -1.21
C SER A 25 -11.02 32.16 0.25
N ASN A 26 -9.74 32.49 0.48
CA ASN A 26 -9.14 32.62 1.82
C ASN A 26 -9.07 31.34 2.67
N THR A 27 -9.27 30.15 2.08
CA THR A 27 -8.99 28.89 2.79
C THR A 27 -7.51 28.85 3.19
N SER A 28 -7.21 28.82 4.49
CA SER A 28 -5.83 28.81 4.99
C SER A 28 -5.36 27.42 5.41
N LYS A 29 -6.27 26.48 5.65
CA LYS A 29 -5.94 25.14 6.11
C LYS A 29 -7.00 24.14 5.67
N VAL A 30 -6.53 22.97 5.23
CA VAL A 30 -7.37 21.79 4.95
C VAL A 30 -6.85 20.67 5.83
N TYR A 31 -7.76 20.08 6.61
CA TYR A 31 -7.49 18.97 7.52
C TYR A 31 -8.37 17.80 7.12
N SER A 32 -7.75 16.65 6.84
CA SER A 32 -8.42 15.45 6.37
C SER A 32 -8.08 14.27 7.29
N TYR A 33 -8.97 13.30 7.38
CA TYR A 33 -8.76 12.11 8.19
C TYR A 33 -9.13 10.85 7.40
N PHE A 34 -8.52 9.73 7.76
CA PHE A 34 -8.83 8.43 7.19
C PHE A 34 -9.40 7.50 8.26
N GLU A 35 -10.51 6.85 7.93
CA GLU A 35 -11.13 5.84 8.77
C GLU A 35 -11.66 4.67 7.91
N TYR A 36 -11.78 3.51 8.53
CA TYR A 36 -12.54 2.41 7.95
C TYR A 36 -13.97 2.45 8.49
N ARG A 37 -14.79 3.33 7.87
CA ARG A 37 -16.14 3.74 8.32
C ARG A 37 -17.03 2.59 8.75
N GLU A 38 -17.77 2.76 9.84
CA GLU A 38 -18.83 1.82 10.20
C GLU A 38 -19.97 1.83 9.17
N LYS A 39 -20.60 0.68 8.92
CA LYS A 39 -21.82 0.64 8.09
C LYS A 39 -23.02 0.98 8.97
N THR A 40 -23.54 2.19 8.85
CA THR A 40 -24.78 2.62 9.50
C THR A 40 -25.99 2.10 8.69
N ASN A 41 -26.57 0.97 9.14
CA ASN A 41 -27.91 0.45 8.82
C ASN A 41 -28.50 0.63 7.40
N SER A 42 -28.71 -0.48 6.70
CA SER A 42 -29.78 -0.59 5.69
C SER A 42 -30.53 -1.91 5.90
N SER A 43 -31.72 -1.79 6.50
CA SER A 43 -32.95 -2.62 6.44
C SER A 43 -32.95 -4.11 6.05
N ASN A 44 -31.83 -4.84 6.12
CA ASN A 44 -31.74 -6.30 6.08
C ASN A 44 -30.38 -6.69 6.67
N SER A 45 -30.38 -6.97 7.98
CA SER A 45 -29.23 -7.15 8.86
C SER A 45 -28.28 -8.30 8.47
N LYS A 46 -27.54 -8.15 7.36
CA LYS A 46 -26.28 -8.88 7.19
C LYS A 46 -25.26 -8.23 8.10
N LYS A 47 -25.08 -8.84 9.29
CA LYS A 47 -24.06 -8.53 10.30
C LYS A 47 -22.76 -8.07 9.62
N ILE A 48 -22.25 -6.90 10.03
CA ILE A 48 -20.91 -6.44 9.68
C ILE A 48 -19.94 -7.56 10.09
N LYS A 49 -19.27 -8.20 9.12
CA LYS A 49 -18.37 -9.34 9.41
C LYS A 49 -17.07 -8.93 10.11
N TYR A 50 -16.65 -7.67 9.97
CA TYR A 50 -15.36 -7.18 10.48
C TYR A 50 -15.57 -5.96 11.39
N TYR A 51 -15.48 -6.15 12.71
CA TYR A 51 -15.62 -5.07 13.71
C TYR A 51 -14.30 -4.38 14.05
N LYS A 52 -13.18 -5.07 13.81
CA LYS A 52 -11.82 -4.56 14.01
C LYS A 52 -11.04 -4.69 12.71
N THR A 53 -10.21 -3.70 12.42
CA THR A 53 -9.26 -3.70 11.31
C THR A 53 -7.84 -3.75 11.83
N VAL A 54 -6.93 -4.28 11.04
CA VAL A 54 -5.48 -4.18 11.29
C VAL A 54 -4.94 -3.03 10.45
N PHE A 55 -4.60 -1.93 11.10
CA PHE A 55 -3.91 -0.79 10.51
C PHE A 55 -2.47 -1.18 10.21
N TYR A 56 -2.12 -1.30 8.93
CA TYR A 56 -0.78 -1.66 8.48
C TYR A 56 -0.51 -1.03 7.11
N GLY A 57 0.74 -0.65 6.83
CA GLY A 57 1.16 -0.19 5.50
C GLY A 57 1.43 1.31 5.36
N LEU A 58 1.13 2.13 6.38
CA LEU A 58 1.35 3.58 6.29
C LEU A 58 2.83 3.90 6.16
N GLN A 59 3.67 3.25 6.98
CA GLN A 59 5.11 3.48 6.97
C GLN A 59 5.73 3.21 5.59
N TYR A 60 5.29 2.15 4.91
CA TYR A 60 5.68 1.86 3.54
C TYR A 60 5.32 3.00 2.58
N ILE A 61 4.08 3.48 2.62
CA ILE A 61 3.60 4.57 1.74
C ILE A 61 4.42 5.84 1.98
N LEU A 62 4.65 6.21 3.25
CA LEU A 62 5.42 7.40 3.62
C LEU A 62 6.86 7.32 3.12
N HIS A 63 7.55 6.22 3.38
CA HIS A 63 8.94 6.05 2.95
C HIS A 63 9.09 5.94 1.44
N LYS A 64 8.12 5.35 0.75
CA LYS A 64 8.20 5.12 -0.69
C LYS A 64 7.87 6.37 -1.50
N TYR A 65 6.87 7.15 -1.07
CA TYR A 65 6.29 8.21 -1.90
C TYR A 65 6.47 9.61 -1.34
N PHE A 66 6.62 9.78 -0.03
CA PHE A 66 6.58 11.11 0.63
C PHE A 66 7.92 11.55 1.22
N LYS A 67 8.79 10.60 1.57
CA LYS A 67 10.05 10.89 2.26
C LYS A 67 11.06 11.56 1.32
N GLY A 68 11.61 12.69 1.76
CA GLY A 68 12.71 13.40 1.10
C GLY A 68 12.25 14.39 0.04
N LYS A 69 13.15 14.68 -0.91
CA LYS A 69 12.90 15.59 -2.04
C LYS A 69 12.10 14.86 -3.13
N VAL A 70 10.79 15.04 -3.10
CA VAL A 70 9.86 14.37 -4.02
C VAL A 70 9.47 15.24 -5.21
N VAL A 71 9.63 16.56 -5.09
CA VAL A 71 9.40 17.56 -6.14
C VAL A 71 10.74 18.02 -6.71
N THR A 72 10.86 18.03 -8.04
CA THR A 72 12.00 18.59 -8.77
C THR A 72 11.51 19.40 -9.97
N LEU A 73 12.39 20.20 -10.58
CA LEU A 73 12.03 21.01 -11.73
C LEU A 73 11.60 20.15 -12.93
N GLU A 74 12.30 19.04 -13.14
CA GLU A 74 12.02 18.07 -14.21
C GLU A 74 10.62 17.47 -14.04
N LYS A 75 10.27 17.06 -12.81
CA LYS A 75 8.95 16.52 -12.48
C LYS A 75 7.83 17.53 -12.67
N ILE A 76 8.08 18.81 -12.34
CA ILE A 76 7.11 19.90 -12.56
C ILE A 76 6.87 20.11 -14.06
N GLN A 77 7.94 20.13 -14.86
CA GLN A 77 7.82 20.35 -16.30
C GLN A 77 7.13 19.17 -17.00
N GLU A 78 7.49 17.94 -16.63
CA GLU A 78 6.83 16.72 -17.11
C GLU A 78 5.34 16.75 -16.78
N ALA A 79 4.97 17.02 -15.52
CA ALA A 79 3.58 17.08 -15.09
C ALA A 79 2.81 18.16 -15.85
N LYS A 80 3.39 19.36 -16.00
CA LYS A 80 2.78 20.46 -16.76
C LYS A 80 2.45 20.03 -18.20
N ASN A 81 3.40 19.39 -18.87
CA ASN A 81 3.21 18.94 -20.26
C ASN A 81 2.08 17.92 -20.35
N ILE A 82 2.08 16.90 -19.47
CA ILE A 82 1.04 15.86 -19.45
C ILE A 82 -0.34 16.46 -19.14
N TYR A 83 -0.44 17.34 -18.15
CA TYR A 83 -1.71 17.96 -17.79
C TYR A 83 -2.26 18.86 -18.90
N ARG A 84 -1.38 19.60 -19.61
CA ARG A 84 -1.78 20.42 -20.76
C ARG A 84 -2.36 19.56 -21.88
N GLU A 85 -1.75 18.43 -22.19
CA GLU A 85 -2.28 17.50 -23.21
C GLU A 85 -3.56 16.80 -22.73
N HIS A 86 -3.64 16.41 -21.46
CA HIS A 86 -4.78 15.68 -20.92
C HIS A 86 -6.06 16.54 -20.81
N PHE A 87 -5.91 17.81 -20.45
CA PHE A 87 -7.05 18.72 -20.24
C PHE A 87 -7.27 19.70 -21.39
N HIS A 88 -6.32 19.79 -22.34
CA HIS A 88 -6.30 20.82 -23.38
C HIS A 88 -6.40 22.26 -22.84
N ASP A 89 -5.96 22.49 -21.59
CA ASP A 89 -5.98 23.78 -20.88
C ASP A 89 -4.84 23.86 -19.84
N ASP A 90 -4.45 25.08 -19.43
CA ASP A 90 -3.36 25.32 -18.47
C ASP A 90 -3.86 25.30 -17.01
N VAL A 91 -4.35 24.11 -16.64
CA VAL A 91 -5.04 23.87 -15.36
C VAL A 91 -4.09 23.58 -14.20
N PHE A 92 -2.84 23.24 -14.53
CA PHE A 92 -1.86 22.72 -13.58
C PHE A 92 -1.33 23.81 -12.65
N ASN A 93 -1.25 23.51 -11.35
CA ASN A 93 -0.77 24.47 -10.34
C ASN A 93 0.77 24.58 -10.32
N GLU A 94 1.38 24.97 -11.44
CA GLU A 94 2.85 25.08 -11.55
C GLU A 94 3.42 26.01 -10.47
N LYS A 95 2.75 27.15 -10.22
CA LYS A 95 3.18 28.12 -9.21
C LYS A 95 3.21 27.52 -7.81
N GLY A 96 2.19 26.76 -7.43
CA GLY A 96 2.14 26.06 -6.14
C GLY A 96 3.24 25.02 -5.98
N TRP A 97 3.54 24.25 -7.04
CA TRP A 97 4.61 23.27 -7.02
C TRP A 97 6.01 23.88 -6.99
N ARG A 98 6.23 24.96 -7.75
CA ARG A 98 7.49 25.74 -7.69
C ARG A 98 7.70 26.34 -6.30
N TYR A 99 6.63 26.84 -5.66
CA TYR A 99 6.72 27.32 -4.28
C TYR A 99 7.23 26.26 -3.30
N ILE A 100 6.74 25.02 -3.42
CA ILE A 100 7.22 23.88 -2.61
C ILE A 100 8.69 23.57 -2.91
N LEU A 101 9.08 23.59 -4.19
CA LEU A 101 10.46 23.39 -4.59
C LEU A 101 11.40 24.45 -3.99
N ASP A 102 11.04 25.72 -4.12
CA ASP A 102 11.90 26.85 -3.72
C ASP A 102 11.97 27.00 -2.20
N LYS A 103 10.84 26.91 -1.50
CA LYS A 103 10.78 27.13 -0.05
C LYS A 103 11.19 25.90 0.78
N TYR A 104 10.81 24.70 0.34
CA TYR A 104 10.99 23.46 1.10
C TYR A 104 11.99 22.50 0.44
N ASN A 105 12.75 22.97 -0.56
CA ASN A 105 13.68 22.15 -1.36
C ASN A 105 12.98 20.88 -1.89
N GLY A 106 11.71 21.00 -2.29
CA GLY A 106 10.90 19.92 -2.83
C GLY A 106 10.43 18.87 -1.83
N HIS A 107 10.53 19.15 -0.52
CA HIS A 107 9.87 18.37 0.54
C HIS A 107 8.43 18.86 0.71
N LEU A 108 7.49 17.94 0.90
CA LEU A 108 6.08 18.31 1.06
C LEU A 108 5.83 18.92 2.45
N PRO A 109 5.25 20.13 2.55
CA PRO A 109 4.92 20.76 3.82
C PRO A 109 3.61 20.19 4.39
N ILE A 110 3.58 18.89 4.68
CA ILE A 110 2.43 18.18 5.27
C ILE A 110 2.80 17.55 6.61
N GLU A 111 1.85 17.52 7.52
CA GLU A 111 1.93 16.79 8.78
C GLU A 111 0.95 15.63 8.74
N ILE A 112 1.43 14.44 9.11
CA ILE A 112 0.63 13.22 9.19
C ILE A 112 0.74 12.68 10.61
N LYS A 113 -0.39 12.56 11.30
CA LYS A 113 -0.49 11.98 12.64
C LYS A 113 -1.25 10.67 12.52
N ALA A 114 -0.69 9.57 13.01
CA ALA A 114 -1.28 8.25 12.88
C ALA A 114 -1.25 7.50 14.21
N VAL A 115 -2.24 6.62 14.42
CA VAL A 115 -2.15 5.59 15.46
C VAL A 115 -1.01 4.62 15.13
N PRO A 116 -0.41 3.93 16.11
CA PRO A 116 0.53 2.85 15.81
C PRO A 116 -0.11 1.79 14.92
N GLU A 117 0.65 1.24 13.96
CA GLU A 117 0.20 0.11 13.15
C GLU A 117 -0.16 -1.08 14.07
N GLY A 118 -1.37 -1.62 13.91
CA GLY A 118 -1.97 -2.54 14.87
C GLY A 118 -3.50 -2.69 14.74
N ILE A 119 -4.14 -3.31 15.73
CA ILE A 119 -5.59 -3.61 15.68
C ILE A 119 -6.39 -2.43 16.20
N ILE A 120 -7.28 -1.88 15.36
CA ILE A 120 -8.12 -0.72 15.66
C ILE A 120 -9.60 -1.05 15.39
N PRO A 121 -10.56 -0.69 16.25
CA PRO A 121 -11.98 -0.82 15.95
C PRO A 121 -12.40 0.06 14.76
N ARG A 122 -13.38 -0.40 13.97
CA ARG A 122 -13.94 0.40 12.88
C ARG A 122 -14.58 1.70 13.38
N GLY A 123 -14.75 2.67 12.49
CA GLY A 123 -15.31 3.98 12.83
C GLY A 123 -14.38 4.88 13.64
N ASN A 124 -13.10 4.48 13.80
CA ASN A 124 -12.08 5.31 14.43
C ASN A 124 -11.12 5.87 13.38
N VAL A 125 -10.62 7.06 13.67
CA VAL A 125 -9.57 7.71 12.89
C VAL A 125 -8.29 6.89 13.00
N LEU A 126 -7.72 6.52 11.85
CA LEU A 126 -6.43 5.82 11.79
C LEU A 126 -5.28 6.80 11.63
N PHE A 127 -5.46 7.80 10.77
CA PHE A 127 -4.51 8.91 10.63
C PHE A 127 -5.19 10.17 10.10
N THR A 128 -4.50 11.29 10.26
CA THR A 128 -4.94 12.62 9.87
C THR A 128 -3.84 13.30 9.06
N VAL A 129 -4.21 14.12 8.09
CA VAL A 129 -3.30 14.82 7.20
C VAL A 129 -3.67 16.29 7.16
N GLU A 130 -2.67 17.16 7.31
CA GLU A 130 -2.83 18.61 7.25
C GLU A 130 -1.65 19.29 6.57
N SER A 131 -1.91 20.38 5.85
CA SER A 131 -0.87 21.26 5.33
C SER A 131 -0.28 22.10 6.46
N THR A 132 1.05 22.16 6.53
CA THR A 132 1.79 23.01 7.50
C THR A 132 2.03 24.43 6.99
N ASP A 133 1.71 24.70 5.72
CA ASP A 133 1.79 26.02 5.09
C ASP A 133 0.44 26.40 4.46
N GLN A 134 -0.01 27.63 4.74
CA GLN A 134 -1.28 28.16 4.22
C GLN A 134 -1.30 28.24 2.69
N LYS A 135 -0.16 28.46 2.02
CA LYS A 135 -0.05 28.47 0.54
C LYS A 135 -0.14 27.07 -0.07
N CYS A 136 -0.13 26.03 0.77
CA CYS A 136 -0.19 24.62 0.38
C CYS A 136 -1.47 23.93 0.88
N ASN A 137 -2.53 24.69 1.20
CA ASN A 137 -3.84 24.16 1.60
C ASN A 137 -4.42 23.09 0.64
N TRP A 138 -4.19 23.25 -0.66
CA TRP A 138 -4.63 22.36 -1.73
C TRP A 138 -3.90 21.01 -1.72
N LEU A 139 -2.70 20.97 -1.13
CA LEU A 139 -1.86 19.78 -1.10
C LEU A 139 -2.50 18.67 -0.28
N THR A 140 -3.21 19.00 0.81
CA THR A 140 -3.84 18.00 1.69
C THR A 140 -4.71 17.03 0.90
N ASN A 141 -5.57 17.47 -0.03
CA ASN A 141 -6.36 16.50 -0.81
C ASN A 141 -5.71 16.11 -2.15
N TRP A 142 -4.68 16.83 -2.60
CA TRP A 142 -3.96 16.45 -3.82
C TRP A 142 -3.35 15.06 -3.68
N VAL A 143 -2.69 14.81 -2.56
CA VAL A 143 -2.00 13.54 -2.28
C VAL A 143 -2.93 12.46 -1.69
N GLU A 144 -4.25 12.74 -1.65
CA GLU A 144 -5.30 11.82 -1.16
C GLU A 144 -5.21 10.44 -1.80
N THR A 145 -5.12 10.40 -3.12
CA THR A 145 -5.07 9.17 -3.91
C THR A 145 -3.95 8.23 -3.43
N LEU A 146 -2.81 8.75 -2.96
CA LEU A 146 -1.67 7.94 -2.55
C LEU A 146 -1.85 7.30 -1.18
N TRP A 147 -2.29 8.05 -0.16
CA TRP A 147 -2.49 7.41 1.15
C TRP A 147 -3.81 6.66 1.24
N VAL A 148 -4.82 6.96 0.41
CA VAL A 148 -6.03 6.12 0.37
C VAL A 148 -5.69 4.70 -0.05
N GLN A 149 -4.64 4.46 -0.86
CA GLN A 149 -4.14 3.12 -1.21
C GLN A 149 -3.82 2.23 0.00
N ILE A 150 -3.68 2.80 1.21
CA ILE A 150 -3.55 2.04 2.46
C ILE A 150 -4.74 1.12 2.74
N TRP A 151 -5.90 1.34 2.11
CA TRP A 151 -7.03 0.43 2.20
C TRP A 151 -6.62 -1.01 1.84
N TYR A 152 -5.69 -1.17 0.89
CA TYR A 152 -5.23 -2.46 0.39
C TYR A 152 -4.49 -3.28 1.46
N PRO A 153 -3.34 -2.81 2.03
CA PRO A 153 -2.66 -3.54 3.10
C PRO A 153 -3.53 -3.72 4.35
N ILE A 154 -4.38 -2.74 4.71
CA ILE A 154 -5.33 -2.89 5.83
C ILE A 154 -6.29 -4.05 5.56
N THR A 155 -6.86 -4.13 4.36
CA THR A 155 -7.85 -5.16 4.00
C THR A 155 -7.21 -6.54 3.96
N VAL A 156 -6.04 -6.67 3.32
CA VAL A 156 -5.31 -7.94 3.24
C VAL A 156 -4.93 -8.44 4.64
N THR A 157 -4.34 -7.57 5.47
CA THR A 157 -3.93 -7.93 6.84
C THR A 157 -5.13 -8.31 7.71
N THR A 158 -6.22 -7.55 7.61
CA THR A 158 -7.44 -7.83 8.37
C THR A 158 -8.06 -9.16 7.94
N ASN A 159 -8.20 -9.40 6.64
CA ASN A 159 -8.77 -10.63 6.12
C ASN A 159 -7.91 -11.86 6.48
N SER A 160 -6.59 -11.76 6.32
CA SER A 160 -5.63 -12.77 6.75
C SER A 160 -5.77 -13.09 8.24
N ARG A 161 -5.92 -12.07 9.09
CA ARG A 161 -6.13 -12.26 10.53
C ARG A 161 -7.43 -12.98 10.85
N GLU A 162 -8.52 -12.65 10.18
CA GLU A 162 -9.82 -13.29 10.43
C GLU A 162 -9.82 -14.76 9.96
N GLN A 163 -9.10 -15.09 8.89
CA GLN A 163 -8.82 -16.48 8.52
C GLN A 163 -7.99 -17.20 9.59
N LYS A 164 -6.93 -16.55 10.11
CA LYS A 164 -6.10 -17.11 11.21
C LYS A 164 -6.93 -17.47 12.43
N LYS A 165 -7.94 -16.67 12.79
CA LYS A 165 -8.84 -16.99 13.91
C LYS A 165 -9.68 -18.24 13.66
N ILE A 166 -10.19 -18.41 12.45
CA ILE A 166 -10.99 -19.58 12.08
C ILE A 166 -10.10 -20.83 12.16
N LEU A 167 -8.91 -20.77 11.56
CA LEU A 167 -7.93 -21.86 11.61
C LEU A 167 -7.53 -22.18 13.05
N ALA A 168 -7.20 -21.18 13.86
CA ALA A 168 -6.82 -21.37 15.26
C ALA A 168 -7.92 -22.06 16.07
N ARG A 169 -9.18 -21.66 15.87
CA ARG A 169 -10.32 -22.27 16.56
C ARG A 169 -10.43 -23.76 16.22
N TYR A 170 -10.50 -24.10 14.93
CA TYR A 170 -10.67 -25.49 14.52
C TYR A 170 -9.46 -26.36 14.81
N LEU A 171 -8.25 -25.82 14.67
CA LEU A 171 -7.02 -26.54 15.00
C LEU A 171 -6.96 -26.87 16.49
N LEU A 172 -7.33 -25.91 17.36
CA LEU A 172 -7.39 -26.15 18.81
C LEU A 172 -8.47 -27.18 19.17
N GLU A 173 -9.66 -27.09 18.56
CA GLU A 173 -10.76 -28.04 18.79
C GLU A 173 -10.43 -29.47 18.33
N THR A 174 -9.65 -29.62 17.25
CA THR A 174 -9.38 -30.94 16.64
C THR A 174 -8.05 -31.56 17.06
N SER A 175 -7.06 -30.77 17.43
CA SER A 175 -5.70 -31.24 17.78
C SER A 175 -5.29 -30.94 19.21
N GLY A 176 -6.02 -30.08 19.94
CA GLY A 176 -5.63 -29.61 21.27
C GLY A 176 -4.41 -28.68 21.29
N SER A 177 -3.86 -28.32 20.12
CA SER A 177 -2.65 -27.48 19.96
C SER A 177 -2.88 -26.39 18.89
N LEU A 178 -2.00 -25.39 18.85
CA LEU A 178 -1.90 -24.40 17.77
C LEU A 178 -0.64 -24.58 16.90
N GLU A 179 0.09 -25.68 17.10
CA GLU A 179 1.27 -26.01 16.33
C GLU A 179 0.94 -26.15 14.83
N GLY A 180 1.74 -25.53 13.97
CA GLY A 180 1.53 -25.52 12.51
C GLY A 180 0.61 -24.41 11.98
N LEU A 181 0.01 -23.57 12.84
CA LEU A 181 -0.88 -22.48 12.42
C LEU A 181 -0.20 -21.39 11.56
N ASP A 182 1.13 -21.27 11.62
CA ASP A 182 1.87 -20.17 11.00
C ASP A 182 2.11 -20.34 9.48
N PHE A 183 1.64 -21.42 8.85
CA PHE A 183 1.76 -21.65 7.39
C PHE A 183 0.42 -21.37 6.69
N SER A 184 0.41 -20.52 5.65
CA SER A 184 -0.81 -20.26 4.87
C SER A 184 -0.55 -19.79 3.43
N SER A 185 -1.62 -19.57 2.64
CA SER A 185 -1.64 -19.53 1.17
C SER A 185 -1.11 -18.25 0.49
N GLN A 186 -0.85 -18.37 -0.82
CA GLN A 186 0.09 -17.60 -1.64
C GLN A 186 -0.30 -16.20 -2.19
N GLU A 187 -1.37 -15.52 -1.75
CA GLU A 187 -1.88 -14.40 -2.58
C GLU A 187 -1.27 -12.99 -2.36
N THR A 188 -0.82 -12.44 -3.50
CA THR A 188 -0.40 -11.06 -3.88
C THR A 188 1.02 -10.57 -3.52
N ALA A 189 1.76 -10.14 -4.55
CA ALA A 189 3.15 -9.70 -4.46
C ALA A 189 3.42 -8.41 -3.66
N GLY A 190 4.49 -8.42 -2.85
CA GLY A 190 5.04 -7.21 -2.21
C GLY A 190 4.30 -6.76 -0.95
N ILE A 191 3.52 -5.67 -1.04
CA ILE A 191 2.83 -5.09 0.13
C ILE A 191 1.68 -5.99 0.62
N GLY A 192 1.02 -6.72 -0.28
CA GLY A 192 -0.04 -7.69 0.07
C GLY A 192 0.51 -8.88 0.87
N ALA A 193 1.57 -9.51 0.37
CA ALA A 193 2.23 -10.59 1.08
C ALA A 193 2.92 -10.11 2.37
N SER A 194 3.50 -8.90 2.43
CA SER A 194 4.00 -8.40 3.73
C SER A 194 2.89 -8.11 4.74
N ALA A 195 1.70 -7.68 4.29
CA ALA A 195 0.49 -7.59 5.11
C ALA A 195 0.04 -8.96 5.62
N HIS A 196 0.18 -10.01 4.82
CA HIS A 196 -0.08 -11.37 5.24
C HIS A 196 0.87 -11.84 6.35
N LEU A 197 2.16 -11.52 6.24
CA LEU A 197 3.20 -11.88 7.20
C LEU A 197 3.07 -11.23 8.59
N VAL A 198 2.19 -10.24 8.74
CA VAL A 198 1.77 -9.76 10.08
C VAL A 198 1.12 -10.90 10.89
N ASN A 199 0.44 -11.83 10.21
CA ASN A 199 -0.28 -12.92 10.85
C ASN A 199 0.41 -14.28 10.68
N PHE A 200 1.19 -14.53 9.64
CA PHE A 200 1.77 -15.85 9.33
C PHE A 200 3.27 -15.76 9.02
N LYS A 201 3.95 -16.90 8.95
CA LYS A 201 5.39 -16.99 8.61
C LYS A 201 5.67 -17.74 7.30
N GLY A 202 4.68 -18.42 6.71
CA GLY A 202 4.81 -19.05 5.40
C GLY A 202 4.52 -18.08 4.24
N THR A 203 5.38 -18.02 3.24
CA THR A 203 5.14 -17.30 1.98
C THR A 203 6.05 -17.82 0.86
N ASP A 204 5.51 -17.92 -0.35
CA ASP A 204 6.30 -18.16 -1.57
C ASP A 204 6.50 -16.86 -2.38
N THR A 205 6.03 -15.74 -1.85
CA THR A 205 6.12 -14.43 -2.49
C THR A 205 7.40 -13.70 -2.05
N ILE A 206 8.55 -14.00 -2.66
CA ILE A 206 9.87 -13.44 -2.27
C ILE A 206 9.90 -11.90 -2.16
N ALA A 207 9.05 -11.18 -2.91
CA ALA A 207 8.98 -9.72 -2.89
C ALA A 207 8.60 -9.14 -1.52
N ASP A 208 7.90 -9.88 -0.66
CA ASP A 208 7.52 -9.40 0.68
C ASP A 208 8.73 -9.22 1.62
N ILE A 209 9.71 -10.13 1.57
CA ILE A 209 10.95 -10.07 2.33
C ILE A 209 11.67 -8.76 2.05
N GLY A 210 11.72 -8.36 0.78
CA GLY A 210 12.32 -7.09 0.35
C GLY A 210 11.59 -5.87 0.93
N VAL A 211 10.25 -5.89 0.93
CA VAL A 211 9.44 -4.82 1.51
C VAL A 211 9.66 -4.73 3.01
N ILE A 212 9.55 -5.84 3.74
CA ILE A 212 9.69 -5.84 5.20
C ILE A 212 11.10 -5.39 5.60
N LYS A 213 12.15 -5.96 5.01
CA LYS A 213 13.54 -5.57 5.34
C LYS A 213 13.81 -4.09 5.09
N LYS A 214 13.30 -3.55 3.99
CA LYS A 214 13.57 -2.16 3.59
C LYS A 214 12.77 -1.14 4.40
N PHE A 215 11.53 -1.46 4.74
CA PHE A 215 10.58 -0.47 5.26
C PHE A 215 10.22 -0.67 6.73
N TYR A 216 10.37 -1.86 7.31
CA TYR A 216 9.98 -2.14 8.71
C TYR A 216 11.14 -2.74 9.53
N GLY A 217 11.86 -3.70 8.97
CA GLY A 217 12.89 -4.48 9.66
C GLY A 217 12.34 -5.66 10.46
N THR A 218 13.16 -6.69 10.63
CA THR A 218 12.91 -7.83 11.52
C THR A 218 14.15 -8.15 12.34
N LYS A 219 13.97 -8.75 13.52
CA LYS A 219 15.10 -9.29 14.31
C LYS A 219 15.73 -10.49 13.60
N ASP A 220 14.88 -11.35 13.05
CA ASP A 220 15.31 -12.52 12.30
C ASP A 220 15.86 -12.11 10.92
N PRO A 221 16.82 -12.88 10.35
CA PRO A 221 17.41 -12.59 9.05
C PRO A 221 16.39 -12.53 7.91
N VAL A 222 15.27 -13.24 8.02
CA VAL A 222 14.14 -13.21 7.08
C VAL A 222 12.82 -13.24 7.86
N PRO A 223 11.77 -12.54 7.40
CA PRO A 223 10.47 -12.50 8.06
C PRO A 223 9.63 -13.78 7.83
N SER A 224 10.04 -14.65 6.91
CA SER A 224 9.21 -15.72 6.38
C SER A 224 10.03 -16.88 5.79
N PHE A 225 9.35 -18.03 5.62
CA PHE A 225 9.93 -19.29 5.18
C PHE A 225 9.06 -19.95 4.11
N SER A 226 9.68 -20.84 3.34
CA SER A 226 9.06 -21.65 2.29
C SER A 226 9.67 -23.06 2.30
N VAL A 227 9.00 -24.01 1.64
CA VAL A 227 9.50 -25.36 1.38
C VAL A 227 9.45 -25.63 -0.13
N PRO A 228 10.39 -26.42 -0.70
CA PRO A 228 10.31 -26.80 -2.10
C PRO A 228 8.99 -27.52 -2.42
N ALA A 229 8.26 -27.03 -3.42
CA ALA A 229 6.99 -27.61 -3.87
C ALA A 229 7.00 -27.80 -5.40
N ALA A 230 6.40 -28.89 -5.87
CA ALA A 230 6.28 -29.15 -7.31
C ALA A 230 5.14 -28.31 -7.92
N GLU A 231 5.29 -27.93 -9.19
CA GLU A 231 4.26 -27.22 -9.94
C GLU A 231 3.66 -28.11 -11.03
N HIS A 232 2.36 -27.92 -11.31
CA HIS A 232 1.64 -28.66 -12.35
C HIS A 232 2.35 -28.62 -13.71
N LYS A 233 3.00 -27.50 -14.05
CA LYS A 233 3.75 -27.35 -15.31
C LYS A 233 4.94 -28.31 -15.39
N ILE A 234 5.66 -28.53 -14.28
CA ILE A 234 6.80 -29.46 -14.24
C ILE A 234 6.31 -30.89 -14.47
N THR A 235 5.20 -31.28 -13.84
CA THR A 235 4.59 -32.60 -14.01
C THR A 235 4.06 -32.81 -15.44
N LEU A 236 3.41 -31.80 -16.03
CA LEU A 236 2.90 -31.85 -17.40
C LEU A 236 4.04 -31.89 -18.44
N LEU A 237 5.14 -31.17 -18.21
CA LEU A 237 6.29 -31.16 -19.11
C LEU A 237 6.97 -32.54 -19.18
N LEU A 238 7.07 -33.22 -18.02
CA LEU A 238 7.55 -34.60 -17.94
C LEU A 238 6.62 -35.56 -18.70
N TYR A 239 5.30 -35.40 -18.56
CA TYR A 239 4.32 -36.16 -19.34
C TYR A 239 4.44 -35.93 -20.84
N TRP A 240 4.65 -34.69 -21.28
CA TRP A 240 4.80 -34.35 -22.69
C TRP A 240 6.08 -34.93 -23.29
N CYS A 241 7.19 -34.88 -22.54
CA CYS A 241 8.45 -35.50 -22.95
C CYS A 241 8.35 -37.03 -23.04
N LEU A 242 7.59 -37.67 -22.14
CA LEU A 242 7.44 -39.13 -22.10
C LEU A 242 6.47 -39.68 -23.16
N PHE A 243 5.42 -38.93 -23.55
CA PHE A 243 4.35 -39.45 -24.40
C PHE A 243 4.30 -38.91 -25.83
N ILE A 244 4.89 -37.74 -26.12
CA ILE A 244 4.78 -37.12 -27.46
C ILE A 244 6.11 -37.09 -28.21
N GLY A 245 7.21 -37.57 -27.60
CA GLY A 245 8.51 -37.65 -28.26
C GLY A 245 9.08 -36.26 -28.51
N CYS A 246 9.71 -35.66 -27.50
CA CYS A 246 10.40 -34.39 -27.67
C CYS A 246 11.80 -34.63 -28.25
N PRO A 247 12.18 -34.04 -29.40
CA PRO A 247 13.57 -34.02 -29.83
C PRO A 247 14.29 -32.92 -29.04
N LEU A 248 14.59 -33.19 -27.77
CA LEU A 248 15.49 -32.34 -27.00
C LEU A 248 16.93 -32.71 -27.39
N ASN A 249 17.43 -32.06 -28.44
CA ASN A 249 18.87 -31.89 -28.61
C ASN A 249 19.36 -31.04 -27.44
N LEU A 250 19.98 -31.69 -26.47
CA LEU A 250 20.78 -31.05 -25.43
C LEU A 250 22.16 -30.76 -26.05
N GLU A 251 22.42 -29.48 -26.36
CA GLU A 251 23.77 -28.91 -26.41
C GLU A 251 24.09 -28.23 -25.07
#